data_AF-A0A926AIG4-F1
#
_entry.id   AF-A0A926AIG4-F1
#
_cell.length_a   1.000
_cell.length_b   1.000
_cell.length_c   1.000
_cell.angle_alpha   90.00
_cell.angle_beta   90.00
_cell.angle_gamma   90.00
#
_symmetry.space_group_name_H-M   'P 1'
#
loop_
_entity.id
_entity.type
_entity.pdbx_description
1 polymer ?
#
loop_
_entity_poly.entity_id
_entity_poly.type
_entity_poly.pdbx_seq_one_letter_code
_entity_poly.pdbx_strand_id
1 'polypeptide(L)'
;GEPGKSNTLTALLRYDREWRERGAYAFPADVVARWDGMTASGGVWGPNRVLYVTSHHAPEFYLFRLPRSGSILELIQIVKSPAEGQGLALDAAQRRLFQIQRKERAVYEFDLSPLLKR
;
A
#
# COMPACT_ATOMS: atom_id res chain seq x y z
N GLY A 1 10.51 2.27 -8.75
CA GLY A 1 11.72 1.46 -9.03
C GLY A 1 12.29 1.90 -10.36
N GLU A 2 13.60 1.91 -10.51
CA GLU A 2 14.22 2.11 -11.82
C GLU A 2 14.23 0.76 -12.57
N PRO A 3 13.87 0.73 -13.87
CA PRO A 3 13.98 -0.48 -14.68
C PRO A 3 15.39 -1.08 -14.61
N GLY A 4 15.49 -2.37 -14.28
CA GLY A 4 16.77 -3.08 -14.13
C GLY A 4 17.41 -3.05 -12.73
N LYS A 5 16.86 -2.28 -11.78
CA LYS A 5 17.23 -2.36 -10.36
C LYS A 5 16.18 -3.20 -9.61
N SER A 6 16.64 -4.09 -8.75
CA SER A 6 15.75 -4.94 -7.95
C SER A 6 14.81 -4.10 -7.08
N ASN A 7 13.50 -4.38 -7.14
CA ASN A 7 12.49 -3.75 -6.27
C ASN A 7 12.44 -4.38 -4.87
N THR A 8 13.27 -5.39 -4.60
CA THR A 8 13.34 -6.10 -3.32
C THR A 8 13.77 -5.22 -2.14
N LEU A 9 14.39 -4.07 -2.41
CA LEU A 9 14.77 -3.09 -1.39
C LEU A 9 13.63 -2.14 -0.99
N THR A 10 12.43 -2.29 -1.59
CA THR A 10 11.28 -1.49 -1.18
C THR A 10 10.94 -1.79 0.27
N ALA A 11 10.90 -0.75 1.11
CA ALA A 11 10.60 -0.88 2.52
C ALA A 11 9.69 0.25 3.01
N LEU A 12 8.92 -0.04 4.05
CA LEU A 12 8.26 0.94 4.89
C LEU A 12 9.25 1.39 5.97
N LEU A 13 9.60 2.67 5.97
CA LEU A 13 10.44 3.27 7.01
C LEU A 13 9.58 4.04 8.01
N ARG A 14 9.88 3.89 9.29
CA ARG A 14 9.25 4.65 10.36
C ARG A 14 10.25 5.65 10.92
N TYR A 15 9.86 6.92 10.96
CA TYR A 15 10.64 7.99 11.58
C TYR A 15 9.94 8.51 12.84
N ASP A 16 10.71 9.07 13.76
CA ASP A 16 10.19 9.90 14.84
C ASP A 16 10.00 11.37 14.38
N ARG A 17 9.58 12.24 15.31
CA ARG A 17 9.33 13.66 15.01
C ARG A 17 10.61 14.44 14.73
N GLU A 18 11.76 13.90 15.09
CA GLU A 18 13.08 14.47 14.81
C GLU A 18 13.74 13.82 13.59
N TRP A 19 12.98 13.11 12.76
CA TRP A 19 13.45 12.42 11.55
C TRP A 19 14.52 11.37 11.78
N ARG A 20 14.56 10.75 12.97
CA ARG A 20 15.43 9.60 13.21
C ARG A 20 14.70 8.33 12.82
N GLU A 21 15.38 7.44 12.11
CA GLU A 21 14.81 6.14 11.73
C GLU A 21 14.57 5.29 12.99
N ARG A 22 13.36 4.78 13.14
CA ARG A 22 12.88 3.96 14.27
C ARG A 22 12.53 2.53 13.86
N GLY A 23 12.59 2.22 12.57
CA GLY A 23 12.36 0.88 12.06
C GLY A 23 12.19 0.86 10.55
N ALA A 24 12.54 -0.29 9.98
CA ALA A 24 12.39 -0.61 8.57
C ALA A 24 11.66 -1.95 8.44
N TYR A 25 10.67 -2.00 7.56
CA TYR A 25 9.86 -3.18 7.32
C TYR A 25 9.83 -3.48 5.81
N ALA A 26 10.28 -4.68 5.44
CA ALA A 26 10.17 -5.18 4.08
C ALA A 26 8.73 -5.60 3.77
N PHE A 27 8.37 -5.56 2.49
CA PHE A 27 7.14 -6.18 2.00
C PHE A 27 7.35 -7.69 1.76
N PRO A 28 6.30 -8.52 1.90
CA PRO A 28 6.37 -9.93 1.53
C PRO A 28 6.85 -10.13 0.09
N ALA A 29 7.77 -11.08 -0.13
CA ALA A 29 8.40 -11.30 -1.43
C ALA A 29 7.40 -11.71 -2.52
N ASP A 30 6.38 -12.49 -2.15
CA ASP A 30 5.27 -12.89 -3.00
C ASP A 30 4.43 -11.69 -3.46
N VAL A 31 4.28 -10.65 -2.64
CA VAL A 31 3.62 -9.40 -3.03
C VAL A 31 4.52 -8.55 -3.92
N VAL A 32 5.80 -8.40 -3.57
CA VAL A 32 6.77 -7.62 -4.38
C VAL A 32 6.91 -8.19 -5.80
N ALA A 33 6.82 -9.51 -5.95
CA ALA A 33 6.82 -10.18 -7.26
C ALA A 33 5.63 -9.76 -8.16
N ARG A 34 4.53 -9.26 -7.58
CA ARG A 34 3.33 -8.79 -8.31
C ARG A 34 3.47 -7.37 -8.83
N TRP A 35 4.51 -6.65 -8.40
CA TRP A 35 4.70 -5.23 -8.75
C TRP A 35 5.42 -5.03 -10.08
N ASP A 36 5.69 -6.09 -10.84
CA ASP A 36 6.27 -6.02 -12.18
C ASP A 36 7.60 -5.22 -12.22
N GLY A 37 8.49 -5.52 -11.28
CA GLY A 37 9.76 -4.81 -11.10
C GLY A 37 9.64 -3.38 -10.55
N MET A 38 8.42 -2.90 -10.30
CA MET A 38 8.17 -1.60 -9.70
C MET A 38 8.11 -1.65 -8.18
N THR A 39 8.13 -0.48 -7.56
CA THR A 39 8.07 -0.31 -6.11
C THR A 39 6.65 0.05 -5.69
N ALA A 40 6.40 0.12 -4.39
CA ALA A 40 5.20 0.77 -3.87
C ALA A 40 5.11 2.21 -4.42
N SER A 41 3.97 2.56 -5.01
CA SER A 41 3.70 3.89 -5.58
C SER A 41 3.07 4.84 -4.57
N GLY A 42 2.44 4.31 -3.53
CA GLY A 42 1.73 5.10 -2.53
C GLY A 42 1.33 4.23 -1.35
N GLY A 43 1.15 4.87 -0.20
CA GLY A 43 0.73 4.21 1.03
C GLY A 43 -0.05 5.16 1.92
N VAL A 44 -1.15 4.69 2.51
CA VAL A 44 -1.93 5.47 3.48
C VAL A 44 -2.32 4.60 4.67
N TRP A 45 -2.14 5.14 5.86
CA TRP A 45 -2.60 4.49 7.09
C TRP A 45 -4.08 4.74 7.28
N GLY A 46 -4.83 3.68 7.54
CA GLY A 46 -6.24 3.76 7.88
C GLY A 46 -6.59 3.26 9.28
N PRO A 47 -7.90 3.07 9.54
CA PRO A 47 -8.38 2.55 10.80
C PRO A 47 -7.68 1.24 11.19
N ASN A 48 -7.62 0.98 12.50
CA ASN A 48 -7.04 -0.25 13.04
C ASN A 48 -5.56 -0.48 12.66
N ARG A 49 -4.82 0.58 12.32
CA ARG A 49 -3.40 0.51 11.93
C ARG A 49 -3.17 -0.37 10.70
N VAL A 50 -4.13 -0.40 9.78
CA VAL A 50 -3.96 -1.02 8.47
C VAL A 50 -3.26 -0.04 7.54
N LEU A 51 -2.20 -0.50 6.87
CA LEU A 51 -1.53 0.24 5.81
C LEU A 51 -2.08 -0.23 4.46
N TYR A 52 -2.67 0.68 3.70
CA TYR A 52 -3.12 0.46 2.33
C TYR A 52 -2.00 0.88 1.39
N VAL A 53 -1.61 0.02 0.45
CA VAL A 53 -0.50 0.26 -0.48
C VAL A 53 -0.91 -0.09 -1.90
N THR A 54 -0.42 0.67 -2.86
CA THR A 54 -0.53 0.34 -4.29
C THR A 54 0.85 0.22 -4.93
N SER A 55 0.93 -0.58 -5.99
CA SER A 55 2.09 -0.62 -6.90
C SER A 55 1.83 0.26 -8.13
N HIS A 56 2.83 0.63 -8.92
CA HIS A 56 2.61 1.56 -10.05
C HIS A 56 1.62 1.11 -11.13
N HIS A 57 1.45 -0.20 -11.33
CA HIS A 57 0.74 -0.73 -12.51
C HIS A 57 -0.31 -1.79 -12.18
N ALA A 58 -0.12 -2.57 -11.09
CA ALA A 58 -1.05 -3.65 -10.80
C ALA A 58 -2.46 -3.07 -10.50
N PRO A 59 -3.52 -3.65 -11.09
CA PRO A 59 -4.92 -3.27 -10.84
C PRO A 59 -5.41 -3.86 -9.51
N GLU A 60 -4.67 -3.57 -8.44
CA GLU A 60 -4.93 -4.03 -7.09
C GLU A 60 -4.22 -3.16 -6.05
N PHE A 61 -4.76 -3.17 -4.83
CA PHE A 61 -4.12 -2.61 -3.66
C PHE A 61 -4.02 -3.65 -2.55
N TYR A 62 -3.08 -3.42 -1.65
CA TYR A 62 -2.66 -4.37 -0.63
C TYR A 62 -2.91 -3.78 0.75
N LEU A 63 -3.40 -4.60 1.67
CA LEU A 63 -3.59 -4.24 3.07
C LEU A 63 -2.52 -4.93 3.90
N PHE A 64 -1.78 -4.16 4.69
CA PHE A 64 -0.74 -4.66 5.57
C PHE A 64 -0.96 -4.22 7.02
N ARG A 65 -0.35 -4.96 7.95
CA ARG A 65 -0.10 -4.50 9.31
C ARG A 65 1.38 -4.64 9.66
N LEU A 66 1.83 -3.86 10.62
CA LEU A 66 3.14 -4.07 11.22
C LEU A 66 3.19 -5.45 11.89
N PRO A 67 4.30 -6.20 11.73
CA PRO A 67 4.46 -7.49 12.37
C PRO A 67 4.46 -7.36 13.89
N ARG A 68 3.97 -8.39 14.59
CA ARG A 68 4.16 -8.50 16.05
C ARG A 68 5.63 -8.69 16.41
N SER A 69 6.39 -9.39 15.55
CA SER A 69 7.82 -9.64 15.67
C SER A 69 8.46 -9.81 14.29
N GLY A 70 9.69 -9.33 14.12
CA GLY A 70 10.41 -9.38 12.85
C GLY A 70 10.27 -8.11 12.02
N SER A 71 10.75 -8.15 10.77
CA SER A 71 10.90 -6.99 9.88
C SER A 71 10.16 -7.14 8.55
N ILE A 72 9.22 -8.09 8.43
CA ILE A 72 8.39 -8.28 7.24
C ILE A 72 6.95 -7.89 7.57
N LEU A 73 6.34 -7.03 6.76
CA LEU A 73 4.94 -6.65 6.90
C LEU A 73 4.03 -7.86 6.75
N GLU A 74 2.98 -7.93 7.56
CA GLU A 74 1.99 -9.00 7.43
C GLU A 74 0.92 -8.58 6.43
N LEU A 75 0.82 -9.31 5.32
CA LEU A 75 -0.27 -9.14 4.36
C LEU A 75 -1.58 -9.58 5.00
N ILE A 76 -2.56 -8.68 5.01
CA ILE A 76 -3.93 -8.96 5.46
C ILE A 76 -4.77 -9.42 4.28
N GLN A 77 -4.74 -8.65 3.19
CA GLN A 77 -5.60 -8.90 2.02
C GLN A 77 -5.05 -8.21 0.78
N ILE A 78 -5.31 -8.81 -0.39
CA ILE A 78 -5.16 -8.19 -1.70
C ILE A 78 -6.57 -7.87 -2.23
N VAL A 79 -6.79 -6.63 -2.65
CA VAL A 79 -8.07 -6.15 -3.16
C VAL A 79 -7.92 -5.72 -4.61
N LYS A 80 -8.70 -6.32 -5.51
CA LYS A 80 -8.72 -5.93 -6.93
C LYS A 80 -9.25 -4.51 -7.09
N SER A 81 -8.66 -3.77 -8.02
CA SER A 81 -9.03 -2.39 -8.34
C SER A 81 -9.16 -2.23 -9.86
N PRO A 82 -10.20 -1.55 -10.37
CA PRO A 82 -10.26 -1.16 -11.78
C PRO A 82 -9.19 -0.11 -12.16
N ALA A 83 -8.55 0.55 -11.19
CA ALA A 83 -7.53 1.55 -11.44
C ALA A 83 -6.12 0.93 -11.37
N GLU A 84 -5.25 1.35 -12.29
CA GLU A 84 -3.81 1.11 -12.22
C GLU A 84 -3.27 1.80 -10.95
N GLY A 85 -2.51 1.09 -10.12
CA GLY A 85 -2.16 1.39 -8.71
C GLY A 85 -1.45 2.71 -8.36
N GLN A 86 -1.88 3.86 -8.87
CA GLN A 86 -1.31 5.15 -8.55
C GLN A 86 -2.18 5.91 -7.56
N GLY A 87 -1.54 6.49 -6.55
CA GLY A 87 -2.11 7.45 -5.60
C GLY A 87 -3.31 6.95 -4.78
N LEU A 88 -3.15 6.86 -3.47
CA LEU A 88 -4.24 6.58 -2.53
C LEU A 88 -4.52 7.78 -1.64
N ALA A 89 -5.80 8.05 -1.42
CA ALA A 89 -6.28 8.93 -0.36
C ALA A 89 -7.38 8.22 0.44
N LEU A 90 -7.37 8.42 1.75
CA LEU A 90 -8.33 7.79 2.64
C LEU A 90 -9.16 8.85 3.35
N ASP A 91 -10.48 8.77 3.21
CA ASP A 91 -11.42 9.38 4.14
C ASP A 91 -11.81 8.34 5.19
N ALA A 92 -11.17 8.44 6.35
CA ALA A 92 -11.42 7.53 7.47
C ALA A 92 -12.79 7.74 8.12
N ALA A 93 -13.36 8.96 8.06
CA ALA A 93 -14.65 9.28 8.65
C ALA A 93 -15.78 8.63 7.84
N GLN A 94 -15.66 8.66 6.52
CA GLN A 94 -16.63 8.07 5.59
C GLN A 94 -16.31 6.62 5.19
N ARG A 95 -15.16 6.09 5.65
CA ARG A 95 -14.63 4.77 5.29
C ARG A 95 -14.49 4.60 3.78
N ARG A 96 -14.02 5.65 3.10
CA ARG A 96 -13.80 5.67 1.65
C ARG A 96 -12.33 5.72 1.32
N LEU A 97 -11.91 4.86 0.41
CA LEU A 97 -10.60 4.95 -0.22
C LEU A 97 -10.79 5.49 -1.63
N PHE A 98 -9.96 6.45 -2.00
CA PHE A 98 -9.93 7.03 -3.33
C PHE A 98 -8.63 6.65 -4.01
N GLN A 99 -8.72 6.23 -5.25
CA GLN A 99 -7.59 5.91 -6.11
C GLN A 99 -7.67 6.71 -7.40
N ILE A 100 -6.55 7.23 -7.87
CA ILE A 100 -6.51 7.96 -9.15
C ILE A 100 -6.28 6.99 -10.31
N GLN A 101 -6.98 7.21 -11.43
CA GLN A 101 -6.70 6.57 -12.71
C GLN A 101 -6.36 7.64 -13.73
N ARG A 102 -5.06 7.82 -13.97
CA ARG A 102 -4.57 8.93 -14.79
C ARG A 102 -4.97 8.83 -16.26
N LYS A 103 -4.94 7.62 -16.83
CA LYS A 103 -5.27 7.39 -18.25
C LYS A 103 -6.71 7.78 -18.56
N GLU A 104 -7.61 7.49 -17.64
CA GLU A 104 -9.05 7.78 -17.77
C GLU A 104 -9.43 9.15 -17.20
N ARG A 105 -8.49 9.85 -16.55
CA ARG A 105 -8.73 11.11 -15.82
C ARG A 105 -9.86 10.97 -14.80
N ALA A 106 -9.89 9.83 -14.12
CA ALA A 106 -10.96 9.43 -13.21
C ALA A 106 -10.44 9.23 -11.78
N VAL A 107 -11.37 9.27 -10.83
CA VAL A 107 -11.15 8.86 -9.43
C VAL A 107 -12.09 7.70 -9.15
N TYR A 108 -11.53 6.60 -8.66
CA TYR A 108 -12.28 5.45 -8.21
C TYR A 108 -12.45 5.52 -6.70
N GLU A 109 -13.68 5.31 -6.25
CA GLU A 109 -14.04 5.26 -4.85
C GLU A 109 -14.31 3.81 -4.43
N PHE A 110 -13.76 3.42 -3.29
CA PHE A 110 -13.98 2.12 -2.68
C PHE A 110 -14.61 2.30 -1.30
N ASP A 111 -15.72 1.61 -1.07
CA ASP A 111 -16.29 1.45 0.28
C ASP A 111 -15.45 0.43 1.06
N LEU A 112 -14.82 0.87 2.14
CA LEU A 112 -14.02 0.01 3.00
C LEU A 112 -14.84 -0.69 4.09
N SER A 113 -16.12 -0.38 4.24
CA SER A 113 -16.99 -1.02 5.24
C SER A 113 -16.98 -2.55 5.20
N PRO A 114 -16.93 -3.22 4.03
CA PRO A 114 -16.80 -4.67 3.94
C PRO A 114 -15.45 -5.21 4.44
N LEU A 115 -14.38 -4.42 4.29
CA LEU A 115 -13.00 -4.79 4.66
C LEU A 115 -12.68 -4.51 6.13
N LEU A 116 -13.44 -3.62 6.76
CA LEU A 116 -13.25 -3.18 8.15
C LEU A 116 -14.15 -3.92 9.15
N LYS A 117 -14.73 -5.07 8.77
CA LYS A 117 -15.51 -5.89 9.71
C LYS A 117 -14.62 -6.32 10.88
N ARG A 118 -15.18 -6.13 12.08
CA ARG A 118 -14.52 -6.21 13.39
C ARG A 118 -13.86 -7.56 13.67
#